data_AF-A0A3N2HXC9-F1
#
_entry.id   AF-A0A3N2HXC9-F1
#
_cell.length_a   1.000
_cell.length_b   1.000
_cell.length_c   1.000
_cell.angle_alpha   90.00
_cell.angle_beta   90.00
_cell.angle_gamma   90.00
#
_symmetry.space_group_name_H-M   'P 1'
#
loop_
_entity.id
_entity.type
_entity.pdbx_description
1 polymer ?
#
loop_
_entity_poly.entity_id
_entity_poly.type
_entity_poly.pdbx_seq_one_letter_code
_entity_poly.pdbx_strand_id
1 'polypeptide(L)'
;MPPLSSARVDAWLWAVRLYKTRSAANAACRAGHVRVNGDRVKAAQAVRPGDEVRARIAGFERIVVVKTCLVKRVGAPAAAEALTDLTPPPPPREEVAAVPVRDRGAGRPTKRDRREIERLRDRAES
;
A
#
# COMPACT_ATOMS: atom_id res chain seq x y z
N MET A 1 13.29 9.83 -19.91
CA MET A 1 13.71 10.33 -18.58
C MET A 1 14.09 9.13 -17.74
N PRO A 2 15.31 9.07 -17.18
CA PRO A 2 15.66 8.01 -16.24
C PRO A 2 14.71 8.08 -15.02
N PRO A 3 14.38 6.94 -14.40
CA PRO A 3 13.58 6.94 -13.18
C PRO A 3 14.30 7.75 -12.10
N LEU A 4 13.53 8.41 -11.24
CA LEU A 4 14.10 9.15 -10.12
C LEU A 4 14.90 8.19 -9.24
N SER A 5 16.10 8.60 -8.83
CA SER A 5 16.94 7.80 -7.93
C SER A 5 16.39 7.76 -6.50
N SER A 6 15.56 8.73 -6.13
CA SER A 6 14.86 8.76 -4.84
C SER A 6 13.59 9.62 -4.89
N ALA A 7 12.68 9.37 -3.95
CA ALA A 7 11.49 10.20 -3.72
C ALA A 7 11.24 10.37 -2.22
N ARG A 8 10.60 11.45 -1.78
CA ARG A 8 10.17 11.56 -0.37
C ARG A 8 9.10 10.51 -0.07
N VAL A 9 9.17 9.87 1.09
CA VAL A 9 8.22 8.82 1.48
C VAL A 9 6.77 9.32 1.45
N ASP A 10 6.50 10.55 1.89
CA ASP A 10 5.15 11.13 1.87
C ASP A 10 4.60 11.32 0.44
N ALA A 11 5.46 11.79 -0.45
CA ALA A 11 5.13 11.99 -1.85
C ALA A 11 4.96 10.64 -2.57
N TRP A 12 5.84 9.68 -2.28
CA TRP A 12 5.80 8.35 -2.88
C TRP A 12 4.54 7.58 -2.48
N LEU A 13 4.23 7.52 -1.18
CA LEU A 13 3.04 6.87 -0.64
C LEU A 13 1.73 7.41 -1.24
N TRP A 14 1.66 8.72 -1.49
CA TRP A 14 0.56 9.35 -2.20
C TRP A 14 0.58 9.04 -3.70
N ALA A 15 1.76 9.05 -4.32
CA ALA A 15 1.94 8.81 -5.74
C ALA A 15 1.48 7.40 -6.15
N VAL A 16 1.83 6.38 -5.36
CA VAL A 16 1.40 4.98 -5.53
C VAL A 16 0.01 4.70 -4.95
N ARG A 17 -0.71 5.74 -4.50
CA ARG A 17 -2.11 5.66 -4.05
C ARG A 17 -2.34 4.79 -2.80
N LEU A 18 -1.30 4.55 -1.99
CA LEU A 18 -1.47 3.93 -0.66
C LEU A 18 -2.24 4.85 0.28
N TYR A 19 -2.01 6.16 0.19
CA TYR A 19 -2.81 7.17 0.87
C TYR A 19 -3.59 8.03 -0.12
N LYS A 20 -4.81 8.44 0.26
CA LYS A 20 -5.70 9.25 -0.58
C LYS A 20 -5.11 10.63 -0.88
N THR A 21 -4.41 11.21 0.09
CA THR A 21 -3.80 12.55 0.01
C THR A 21 -2.38 12.51 0.57
N ARG A 22 -1.54 13.45 0.11
CA ARG A 22 -0.18 13.64 0.65
C ARG A 22 -0.19 14.01 2.12
N SER A 23 -1.15 14.83 2.57
CA SER A 23 -1.31 15.19 3.98
C SER A 23 -1.61 13.98 4.87
N ALA A 24 -2.41 13.02 4.38
CA ALA A 24 -2.66 11.77 5.11
C ALA A 24 -1.40 10.91 5.23
N ALA A 25 -0.58 10.82 4.17
CA ALA A 25 0.71 10.14 4.24
C ALA A 25 1.67 10.80 5.23
N ASN A 26 1.72 12.15 5.25
CA ASN A 26 2.54 12.91 6.20
C ASN A 26 2.08 12.70 7.64
N ALA A 27 0.77 12.75 7.90
CA ALA A 27 0.20 12.45 9.21
C ALA A 27 0.53 11.02 9.66
N ALA A 28 0.46 10.04 8.77
CA ALA A 28 0.84 8.65 9.07
C ALA A 28 2.33 8.51 9.41
N CYS A 29 3.22 9.22 8.70
CA CYS A 29 4.65 9.23 9.04
C CYS A 29 4.88 9.84 10.44
N ARG A 30 4.23 10.98 10.75
CA ARG A 30 4.34 11.64 12.05
C ARG A 30 3.79 10.79 13.20
N ALA A 31 2.71 10.05 12.96
CA ALA A 31 2.12 9.12 13.92
C ALA A 31 2.95 7.83 14.11
N GLY A 32 4.05 7.64 13.37
CA GLY A 32 4.85 6.41 13.42
C GLY A 32 4.15 5.20 12.80
N HIS A 33 3.12 5.44 11.98
CA HIS A 33 2.40 4.41 11.22
C HIS A 33 3.14 3.99 9.94
N VAL A 34 4.18 4.73 9.55
CA VAL A 34 5.02 4.42 8.41
C VAL A 34 6.42 4.10 8.90
N ARG A 35 6.96 2.98 8.43
CA ARG A 35 8.34 2.56 8.63
C ARG A 35 8.99 2.25 7.29
N VAL A 36 10.28 2.52 7.19
CA VAL A 36 11.09 2.14 6.02
C VAL A 36 12.25 1.30 6.54
N ASN A 37 12.43 0.10 5.98
CA ASN A 37 13.45 -0.87 6.39
C ASN A 37 13.44 -1.17 7.91
N GLY A 38 12.25 -1.12 8.54
CA GLY A 38 12.07 -1.35 9.98
C GLY A 38 12.07 -0.08 10.85
N ASP A 39 12.62 1.02 10.35
CA ASP A 39 12.79 2.27 11.11
C ASP A 39 11.64 3.26 10.93
N ARG A 40 11.32 4.02 11.99
CA ARG A 40 10.38 5.15 11.88
C ARG A 40 10.99 6.25 11.05
N VAL A 41 10.23 6.77 10.09
CA VAL A 41 10.72 7.78 9.16
C VAL A 41 9.96 9.10 9.28
N LYS A 42 10.68 10.20 9.04
CA LYS A 42 10.05 11.50 8.80
C LYS A 42 9.41 11.50 7.42
N ALA A 43 8.31 12.23 7.25
CA ALA A 43 7.61 12.36 5.97
C ALA A 43 8.52 12.81 4.81
N ALA A 44 9.56 13.60 5.10
CA ALA A 44 10.52 14.11 4.11
C ALA A 44 11.66 13.14 3.78
N GLN A 45 11.76 12.00 4.46
CA GLN A 45 12.83 11.04 4.23
C GLN A 45 12.75 10.46 2.82
N ALA A 46 13.90 10.32 2.18
CA ALA A 46 14.01 9.74 0.85
C ALA A 46 13.85 8.22 0.90
N VAL A 47 13.07 7.67 -0.02
CA VAL A 47 12.97 6.24 -0.35
C VAL A 47 13.57 5.99 -1.73
N ARG A 48 14.14 4.81 -1.90
CA ARG A 48 14.84 4.34 -3.10
C ARG A 48 14.24 3.00 -3.54
N PRO A 49 14.42 2.60 -4.81
CA PRO A 49 14.08 1.25 -5.24
C PRO A 49 14.79 0.21 -4.36
N GLY A 50 14.07 -0.83 -3.96
CA GLY A 50 14.52 -1.86 -3.02
C GLY A 50 14.15 -1.61 -1.56
N ASP A 51 13.77 -0.39 -1.18
CA ASP A 51 13.36 -0.11 0.20
C ASP A 51 12.02 -0.80 0.54
N GLU A 52 11.95 -1.39 1.72
CA GLU A 52 10.71 -1.95 2.28
C GLU A 52 9.97 -0.86 3.04
N VAL A 53 8.74 -0.54 2.63
CA VAL A 53 7.85 0.41 3.29
C VAL A 53 6.73 -0.37 3.97
N ARG A 54 6.66 -0.24 5.30
CA ARG A 54 5.53 -0.72 6.10
C ARG A 54 4.62 0.44 6.45
N ALA A 55 3.36 0.37 6.03
CA ALA A 55 2.38 1.41 6.29
C ALA A 55 1.15 0.83 6.98
N ARG A 56 0.78 1.38 8.14
CA ARG A 56 -0.46 1.05 8.82
C ARG A 56 -1.60 1.92 8.31
N ILE A 57 -2.62 1.29 7.72
CA ILE A 57 -3.76 1.96 7.09
C ILE A 57 -5.04 1.31 7.62
N ALA A 58 -5.89 2.11 8.29
CA ALA A 58 -7.17 1.67 8.83
C ALA A 58 -7.09 0.36 9.67
N GLY A 59 -6.03 0.23 10.48
CA GLY A 59 -5.83 -0.94 11.34
C GLY A 59 -5.02 -2.08 10.71
N PHE A 60 -4.89 -2.10 9.39
CA PHE A 60 -4.13 -3.12 8.65
C PHE A 60 -2.71 -2.67 8.36
N GLU A 61 -1.76 -3.59 8.47
CA GLU A 61 -0.39 -3.37 8.01
C GLU A 61 -0.28 -3.74 6.53
N ARG A 62 0.29 -2.83 5.74
CA ARG A 62 0.67 -3.06 4.35
C ARG A 62 2.19 -3.07 4.29
N ILE A 63 2.77 -4.13 3.75
CA ILE A 63 4.21 -4.24 3.53
C ILE A 63 4.43 -4.20 2.04
N VAL A 64 5.18 -3.20 1.56
CA VAL A 64 5.47 -3.05 0.13
C VAL A 64 6.94 -2.76 -0.09
N VAL A 65 7.49 -3.22 -1.21
CA VAL A 65 8.84 -2.86 -1.65
C VAL A 65 8.76 -1.85 -2.78
N VAL A 66 9.57 -0.78 -2.71
CA VAL A 66 9.65 0.23 -3.76
C VAL A 66 10.32 -0.37 -5.00
N LYS A 67 9.66 -0.34 -6.16
CA LYS A 67 10.30 -0.65 -7.45
C LYS A 67 10.71 0.62 -8.20
N THR A 68 9.83 1.62 -8.17
CA THR A 68 10.03 2.87 -8.89
C THR A 68 9.71 4.07 -8.00
N CYS A 69 10.62 5.04 -7.97
CA CYS A 69 10.39 6.29 -7.26
C CYS A 69 9.49 7.23 -8.08
N LEU A 70 8.25 7.39 -7.62
CA LEU A 70 7.27 8.31 -8.20
C LEU A 70 7.02 9.51 -7.28
N VAL A 71 6.94 10.71 -7.87
CA VAL A 71 6.59 11.97 -7.18
C VAL A 71 5.30 12.61 -7.70
N LYS A 72 4.74 12.06 -8.79
CA LYS A 72 3.45 12.45 -9.36
C LYS A 72 2.46 11.31 -9.13
N ARG A 73 1.22 11.65 -8.81
CA ARG A 73 0.16 10.66 -8.63
C ARG A 73 -0.20 10.01 -9.95
N VAL A 74 -0.11 8.68 -10.00
CA VAL A 74 -0.34 7.90 -11.23
C VAL A 74 -1.66 7.11 -11.19
N GLY A 75 -1.98 6.47 -12.32
CA GLY A 75 -3.12 5.55 -12.45
C GLY A 75 -2.99 4.31 -11.54
N ALA A 76 -4.00 3.42 -11.52
CA ALA A 76 -3.85 2.11 -10.88
C ALA A 76 -2.66 1.30 -11.40
N PRO A 77 -2.60 1.04 -12.72
CA PRO A 77 -1.68 0.04 -13.25
C PRO A 77 -0.24 0.48 -12.97
N ALA A 78 0.09 1.73 -13.33
CA ALA A 78 1.40 2.30 -13.04
C ALA A 78 1.75 2.35 -11.53
N ALA A 79 0.75 2.50 -10.63
CA ALA A 79 1.02 2.45 -9.20
C ALA A 79 1.35 1.03 -8.71
N ALA A 80 0.66 0.02 -9.26
CA ALA A 80 0.91 -1.38 -8.95
C ALA A 80 2.28 -1.84 -9.49
N GLU A 81 2.68 -1.37 -10.66
CA GLU A 81 4.01 -1.65 -11.23
C GLU A 81 5.16 -1.01 -10.42
N ALA A 82 4.89 0.11 -9.77
CA ALA A 82 5.88 0.86 -8.99
C ALA A 82 6.21 0.25 -7.62
N LEU A 83 5.54 -0.83 -7.22
CA LEU A 83 5.77 -1.52 -5.94
C LEU A 83 5.62 -3.04 -6.05
N THR A 84 6.14 -3.78 -5.08
CA THR A 84 5.78 -5.18 -4.83
C THR A 84 5.01 -5.25 -3.52
N ASP A 85 3.85 -5.90 -3.50
CA ASP A 85 3.10 -6.13 -2.26
C ASP A 85 3.58 -7.41 -1.58
N LEU A 86 4.09 -7.29 -0.36
CA LEU A 86 4.54 -8.39 0.50
C LEU A 86 3.62 -8.57 1.72
N THR A 87 2.42 -8.01 1.69
CA THR A 87 1.47 -8.12 2.80
C THR A 87 1.09 -9.60 3.02
N PRO A 88 1.34 -10.18 4.20
CA PRO A 88 1.05 -11.58 4.46
C PRO A 88 -0.46 -11.85 4.39
N PRO A 89 -0.87 -13.07 3.97
CA PRO A 89 -2.27 -13.46 4.01
C PRO A 89 -2.79 -13.46 5.47
N PRO A 90 -4.06 -13.07 5.71
CA PRO A 90 -4.63 -13.12 7.04
C PRO A 90 -4.67 -14.58 7.54
N PRO A 91 -4.45 -14.83 8.85
CA PRO A 91 -4.50 -16.18 9.39
C PRO A 91 -5.89 -16.82 9.19
N PRO A 92 -5.96 -18.15 9.01
CA PRO A 92 -7.22 -18.88 8.88
C PRO A 92 -8.07 -18.73 10.15
N ARG A 93 -9.39 -18.71 9.97
CA ARG A 93 -10.37 -18.31 11.00
C ARG A 93 -10.44 -19.25 12.21
N GLU A 94 -9.91 -20.47 12.11
CA GLU A 94 -10.02 -21.52 13.14
C GLU A 94 -9.11 -21.32 14.35
N GLU A 95 -8.02 -20.53 14.26
CA GLU A 95 -7.08 -20.33 15.38
C GLU A 95 -7.42 -19.15 16.31
N VAL A 96 -8.51 -18.40 16.04
CA VAL A 96 -8.82 -17.15 16.77
C VAL A 96 -9.68 -17.38 18.04
N ALA A 97 -9.88 -18.64 18.43
CA ALA A 97 -10.72 -19.03 19.57
C ALA A 97 -10.00 -18.92 20.93
N ALA A 98 -9.36 -17.79 21.26
CA ALA A 98 -8.87 -17.55 22.64
C ALA A 98 -8.51 -16.10 23.01
N VAL A 99 -9.05 -15.05 22.36
CA VAL A 99 -8.80 -13.67 22.82
C VAL A 99 -10.07 -12.81 22.71
N PRO A 100 -10.55 -12.19 23.81
CA PRO A 100 -11.84 -11.50 23.81
C PRO A 100 -11.78 -10.21 22.99
N VAL A 101 -12.75 -10.12 22.06
CA VAL A 101 -13.32 -8.94 21.38
C VAL A 101 -12.33 -7.87 20.90
N ARG A 102 -11.77 -8.08 19.71
CA ARG A 102 -11.38 -7.00 18.78
C ARG A 102 -12.52 -6.78 17.79
N ASP A 103 -13.20 -5.65 17.89
CA ASP A 103 -14.28 -5.30 16.99
C ASP A 103 -13.74 -4.96 15.58
N ARG A 104 -14.23 -5.76 14.62
CA ARG A 104 -14.79 -5.34 13.32
C ARG A 104 -13.84 -5.15 12.13
N GLY A 105 -14.01 -6.07 11.15
CA GLY A 105 -13.98 -5.70 9.74
C GLY A 105 -12.88 -6.32 8.88
N ALA A 106 -12.78 -7.65 8.85
CA ALA A 106 -12.09 -8.35 7.77
C ALA A 106 -12.76 -8.02 6.42
N GLY A 107 -12.21 -7.06 5.69
CA GLY A 107 -12.69 -6.63 4.38
C GLY A 107 -11.58 -6.71 3.34
N ARG A 108 -11.23 -7.92 2.86
CA ARG A 108 -10.62 -8.06 1.54
C ARG A 108 -11.72 -7.80 0.52
N PRO A 109 -11.77 -6.59 -0.04
CA PRO A 109 -11.39 -6.45 -1.44
C PRO A 109 -10.78 -5.07 -1.74
N THR A 110 -9.60 -5.02 -2.37
CA THR A 110 -9.28 -3.82 -3.16
C THR A 110 -10.33 -3.74 -4.28
N LYS A 111 -11.12 -2.67 -4.26
CA LYS A 111 -12.23 -2.38 -5.20
C LYS A 111 -11.82 -2.30 -6.69
N ARG A 112 -10.55 -2.58 -7.03
CA ARG A 112 -10.01 -2.52 -8.39
C ARG A 112 -9.75 -3.88 -9.02
N ASP A 113 -9.40 -4.89 -8.23
CA ASP A 113 -9.22 -6.27 -8.75
C ASP A 113 -10.57 -6.93 -9.10
N ARG A 114 -11.62 -6.57 -8.34
CA ARG A 114 -12.99 -7.03 -8.61
C ARG A 114 -13.57 -6.49 -9.93
N ARG A 115 -13.08 -5.34 -10.41
CA ARG A 115 -13.60 -4.67 -11.63
C ARG A 115 -12.92 -5.12 -12.92
N GLU A 116 -11.85 -5.92 -12.82
CA GLU A 116 -11.14 -6.48 -13.98
C GLU A 116 -11.67 -7.88 -14.34
N ILE A 117 -12.15 -8.64 -13.35
CA ILE A 117 -12.81 -9.95 -13.54
C ILE A 117 -14.20 -9.81 -14.18
N GLU A 118 -14.96 -8.73 -13.89
CA GLU A 118 -16.25 -8.46 -14.56
C GLU A 118 -16.11 -8.18 -16.07
N ARG A 119 -14.95 -7.71 -16.54
CA ARG A 119 -14.74 -7.44 -17.98
C ARG A 119 -14.38 -8.68 -18.80
N LEU A 120 -14.00 -9.78 -18.15
CA LEU A 120 -13.63 -11.03 -18.83
C LEU A 120 -14.80 -12.01 -19.00
N ARG A 121 -15.98 -11.71 -18.43
CA ARG A 121 -17.20 -12.54 -18.63
C ARG A 121 -18.11 -12.06 -19.76
N ASP A 122 -17.92 -10.86 -20.29
CA ASP A 122 -18.75 -10.29 -21.37
C ASP A 122 -18.29 -10.66 -22.79
N ARG A 123 -17.31 -11.58 -22.92
CA ARG A 123 -16.79 -12.07 -24.22
C ARG A 123 -16.94 -13.59 -24.37
N ALA A 124 -17.94 -14.17 -23.74
CA ALA A 124 -18.34 -15.57 -23.94
C ALA A 124 -19.81 -15.72 -24.37
N GLU A 125 -20.58 -14.63 -24.46
CA GLU A 125 -21.96 -14.62 -24.93
C GLU A 125 -22.21 -13.42 -25.87
N SER A 126 -21.54 -13.41 -27.02
CA SER A 126 -22.04 -12.87 -28.31
C SER A 126 -20.98 -13.04 -29.40
#